data_AF-A0A923G2R7-F1
#
_entry.id   AF-A0A923G2R7-F1
#
_cell.length_a   1.000
_cell.length_b   1.000
_cell.length_c   1.000
_cell.angle_alpha   90.00
_cell.angle_beta   90.00
_cell.angle_gamma   90.00
#
_symmetry.space_group_name_H-M   'P 1'
#
loop_
_entity.id
_entity.type
_entity.pdbx_description
1 polymer ?
#
loop_
_entity_poly.entity_id
_entity_poly.type
_entity_poly.pdbx_seq_one_letter_code
_entity_poly.pdbx_strand_id
1 'polypeptide(L)'
;MFRLNDAVRRYQAQHRSSSELRCVAATVTTLSPRANPDAAGVVASVAAVAAPTSESIDLARLIEQLQEDGALLQHSENALLIRPAHWGQLDSVSAHWKALLLHLQTNDQGEDNGAGRSA
;
A
#
# COMPACT_ATOMS: atom_id res chain seq x y z
N MET A 1 29.61 18.67 21.41
CA MET A 1 29.20 17.26 21.39
C MET A 1 27.76 17.18 20.89
N PHE A 2 27.49 16.50 19.77
CA PHE A 2 26.12 16.38 19.24
C PHE A 2 25.31 15.43 20.13
N ARG A 3 24.15 15.89 20.62
CA ARG A 3 23.24 15.11 21.47
C ARG A 3 21.97 14.88 20.67
N LEU A 4 21.86 13.69 20.06
CA LEU A 4 20.73 13.32 19.18
C LEU A 4 19.38 13.57 19.86
N ASN A 5 19.25 13.23 21.14
CA ASN A 5 18.04 13.48 21.93
C ASN A 5 17.65 14.97 21.99
N ASP A 6 18.64 15.87 22.11
CA ASP A 6 18.38 17.31 22.18
C ASP A 6 18.00 17.88 20.80
N ALA A 7 18.58 17.34 19.73
CA ALA A 7 18.20 17.69 18.35
C ALA A 7 16.76 17.24 18.01
N VAL A 8 16.39 16.01 18.37
CA VAL A 8 15.03 15.48 18.17
C VAL A 8 14.00 16.31 18.95
N ARG A 9 14.32 16.67 20.19
CA ARG A 9 13.42 17.46 21.04
C ARG A 9 13.21 18.87 20.48
N ARG A 10 14.26 19.51 19.96
CA ARG A 10 14.17 20.82 19.30
C ARG A 10 13.38 20.78 18.00
N TYR A 11 13.58 19.75 17.18
CA TYR A 11 12.80 19.54 15.95
C TYR A 11 11.31 19.39 16.23
N GLN A 12 10.95 18.53 17.20
CA GLN A 12 9.54 18.37 17.61
C GLN A 12 8.95 19.66 18.17
N ALA A 13 9.72 20.42 18.97
CA ALA A 13 9.24 21.70 19.51
C ALA A 13 9.03 22.75 18.41
N GLN A 14 9.89 22.79 17.39
CA GLN A 14 9.79 23.73 16.26
C GLN A 14 8.68 23.36 15.27
N HIS A 15 8.29 22.09 15.19
CA HIS A 15 7.27 21.61 14.24
C HIS A 15 5.97 21.18 14.92
N ARG A 16 5.77 21.56 16.19
CA ARG A 16 4.49 21.37 16.90
C ARG A 16 3.43 22.41 16.49
N SER A 17 3.51 22.94 15.27
CA SER A 17 2.50 23.84 14.74
C SER A 17 1.19 23.07 14.52
N SER A 18 0.20 23.46 15.31
CA SER A 18 -1.21 23.09 15.24
C SER A 18 -1.71 22.96 13.80
N SER A 19 -1.85 21.73 13.30
CA SER A 19 -2.82 21.42 12.27
C SER A 19 -3.89 20.55 12.89
N GLU A 20 -4.97 21.24 13.27
CA GLU A 20 -6.26 20.67 13.61
C GLU A 20 -6.63 19.60 12.58
N LEU A 21 -6.43 18.33 12.91
CA LEU A 21 -7.20 17.27 12.30
C LEU A 21 -8.62 17.47 12.81
N ARG A 22 -9.40 18.28 12.08
CA ARG A 22 -10.85 18.36 12.21
C ARG A 22 -11.41 16.97 11.95
N CYS A 23 -11.53 16.17 13.00
CA CYS A 23 -12.37 14.98 12.98
C CYS A 23 -13.81 15.46 12.75
N VAL A 24 -14.24 15.46 11.49
CA VAL A 24 -15.65 15.59 11.14
C VAL A 24 -16.31 14.28 11.56
N ALA A 25 -16.88 14.27 12.76
CA ALA A 25 -17.80 13.21 13.18
C ALA A 25 -19.08 13.37 12.35
N ALA A 26 -19.18 12.63 11.24
CA ALA A 26 -20.44 12.48 10.53
C ALA A 26 -21.38 11.66 11.43
N THR A 27 -22.22 12.35 12.18
CA THR A 27 -23.37 11.75 12.88
C THR A 27 -24.31 11.18 11.82
N VAL A 28 -24.29 9.86 11.64
CA VAL A 28 -25.34 9.17 10.90
C VAL A 28 -26.55 9.05 11.81
N THR A 29 -27.54 9.90 11.56
CA THR A 29 -28.88 9.81 12.12
C THR A 29 -29.45 8.44 11.78
N THR A 30 -29.76 7.67 12.81
CA THR A 30 -30.55 6.44 12.71
C THR A 30 -31.93 6.77 12.13
N LEU A 31 -32.16 6.43 10.86
CA LEU A 31 -33.50 6.34 10.30
C LEU A 31 -33.83 4.86 10.14
N SER A 32 -34.61 4.35 11.09
CA SER A 32 -35.21 3.01 11.03
C SER A 32 -36.36 3.03 10.01
N PRO A 33 -36.31 2.27 8.90
CA PRO A 33 -37.50 2.03 8.11
C PRO A 33 -38.35 0.99 8.82
N ARG A 34 -39.51 1.44 9.26
CA ARG A 34 -40.64 0.67 9.78
C ARG A 34 -40.88 -0.59 8.94
N ALA A 35 -40.97 -1.74 9.60
CA ALA A 35 -41.35 -3.01 9.01
C ALA A 35 -42.76 -2.94 8.41
N ASN A 36 -42.88 -3.31 7.13
CA ASN A 36 -44.11 -3.76 6.50
C ASN A 36 -43.72 -4.94 5.60
N PRO A 37 -44.10 -6.19 5.93
CA PRO A 37 -43.74 -7.35 5.12
C PRO A 37 -44.91 -7.70 4.21
N ASP A 38 -45.02 -7.05 3.06
CA ASP A 38 -45.79 -7.62 1.94
C ASP A 38 -45.45 -6.93 0.63
N ALA A 39 -44.57 -7.57 -0.15
CA ALA A 39 -44.50 -7.49 -1.62
C ALA A 39 -43.29 -8.29 -2.08
N ALA A 40 -43.55 -9.50 -2.56
CA ALA A 40 -42.62 -10.28 -3.35
C ALA A 40 -42.10 -9.44 -4.53
N GLY A 41 -40.78 -9.27 -4.60
CA GLY A 41 -40.17 -8.46 -5.64
C GLY A 41 -38.64 -8.52 -5.64
N VAL A 42 -38.11 -9.64 -6.12
CA VAL A 42 -36.81 -9.73 -6.82
C VAL A 42 -35.58 -9.31 -6.00
N VAL A 43 -35.03 -10.27 -5.25
CA VAL A 43 -33.63 -10.23 -4.82
C VAL A 43 -32.76 -10.57 -6.03
N ALA A 44 -32.35 -9.55 -6.78
CA ALA A 44 -31.26 -9.68 -7.74
C ALA A 44 -30.54 -8.35 -7.85
N SER A 45 -29.39 -8.26 -7.18
CA SER A 45 -28.18 -7.52 -7.59
C SER A 45 -27.37 -7.10 -6.35
N VAL A 46 -26.84 -8.09 -5.63
CA VAL A 46 -25.62 -7.91 -4.85
C VAL A 46 -24.50 -8.63 -5.60
N ALA A 47 -24.07 -8.01 -6.69
CA ALA A 47 -22.86 -8.39 -7.42
C ALA A 47 -22.22 -7.14 -8.02
N ALA A 48 -21.95 -6.16 -7.16
CA ALA A 48 -20.91 -5.18 -7.39
C ALA A 48 -19.91 -5.31 -6.24
N VAL A 49 -19.40 -6.53 -6.06
CA VAL A 49 -18.12 -6.74 -5.38
C VAL A 49 -17.11 -5.90 -6.14
N ALA A 50 -16.46 -5.01 -5.41
CA ALA A 50 -15.46 -4.04 -5.85
C ALA A 50 -14.82 -4.44 -7.18
N ALA A 51 -15.16 -3.74 -8.27
CA ALA A 51 -14.26 -3.67 -9.39
C ALA A 51 -13.06 -2.83 -8.90
N PRO A 52 -11.86 -3.40 -8.71
CA PRO A 52 -10.70 -2.57 -8.61
C PRO A 52 -10.49 -2.03 -10.02
N THR A 53 -10.97 -0.82 -10.29
CA THR A 53 -10.39 0.02 -11.34
C THR A 53 -9.04 0.52 -10.83
N SER A 54 -8.18 -0.40 -10.40
CA SER A 54 -6.76 -0.18 -10.51
C SER A 54 -6.52 -0.31 -12.00
N GLU A 55 -6.30 0.82 -12.67
CA GLU A 55 -5.49 0.80 -13.88
C GLU A 55 -4.35 -0.18 -13.60
N SER A 56 -4.37 -1.32 -14.30
CA SER A 56 -3.45 -2.41 -14.02
C SER A 56 -2.08 -1.91 -14.44
N ILE A 57 -1.39 -1.22 -13.53
CA ILE A 57 0.01 -0.89 -13.72
C ILE A 57 0.70 -2.23 -13.89
N ASP A 58 1.34 -2.38 -15.04
CA ASP A 58 2.17 -3.52 -15.34
C ASP A 58 3.38 -3.43 -14.42
N LEU A 59 3.30 -4.13 -13.27
CA LEU A 59 4.33 -4.12 -12.24
C LEU A 59 5.67 -4.64 -12.79
N ALA A 60 5.63 -5.58 -13.73
CA ALA A 60 6.83 -6.09 -14.38
C ALA A 60 7.52 -4.96 -15.16
N ARG A 61 6.75 -4.22 -15.97
CA ARG A 61 7.25 -3.04 -16.70
C ARG A 61 7.76 -1.94 -15.78
N LEU A 62 7.10 -1.69 -14.65
CA LEU A 62 7.58 -0.73 -13.64
C LEU A 62 8.92 -1.18 -13.03
N ILE A 63 9.06 -2.46 -12.71
CA ILE A 63 10.30 -3.01 -12.16
C ILE A 63 11.43 -2.93 -13.19
N GLU A 64 11.18 -3.32 -14.44
CA GLU A 64 12.13 -3.20 -15.54
C GLU A 64 12.61 -1.75 -15.70
N GLN A 65 11.68 -0.80 -15.77
CA GLN A 65 12.03 0.61 -15.90
C GLN A 65 12.86 1.12 -14.71
N LEU A 66 12.51 0.72 -13.48
CA LEU A 66 13.30 1.06 -12.30
C LEU A 66 14.72 0.48 -12.37
N GLN A 67 14.88 -0.76 -12.84
CA GLN A 67 16.19 -1.40 -12.99
C GLN A 67 17.02 -0.78 -14.12
N GLU A 68 16.39 -0.45 -15.26
CA GLU A 68 17.01 0.26 -16.37
C GLU A 68 17.53 1.64 -15.93
N ASP A 69 16.74 2.35 -15.12
CA ASP A 69 17.12 3.62 -14.51
C ASP A 69 18.18 3.46 -13.39
N GLY A 70 18.60 2.23 -13.08
CA GLY A 70 19.66 1.91 -12.11
C GLY A 70 19.20 1.76 -10.66
N ALA A 71 17.90 1.66 -10.40
CA ALA A 71 17.37 1.35 -9.08
C ALA A 71 17.52 -0.14 -8.78
N LEU A 72 17.81 -0.47 -7.51
CA LEU A 72 17.77 -1.86 -7.04
C LEU A 72 16.54 -2.07 -6.18
N LEU A 73 15.74 -3.07 -6.54
CA LEU A 73 14.58 -3.52 -5.77
C LEU A 73 14.87 -4.94 -5.27
N GLN A 74 14.71 -5.13 -3.96
CA GLN A 74 14.85 -6.43 -3.29
C GLN A 74 13.70 -6.59 -2.31
N HIS A 75 13.34 -7.84 -2.01
CA HIS A 75 12.42 -8.14 -0.94
C HIS A 75 13.15 -8.95 0.15
N SER A 76 12.73 -8.77 1.39
CA SER A 76 13.20 -9.56 2.52
C SER A 76 12.03 -9.77 3.46
N GLU A 77 11.56 -11.01 3.58
CA GLU A 77 10.33 -11.35 4.31
C GLU A 77 9.15 -10.47 3.87
N ASN A 78 8.74 -9.52 4.71
CA ASN A 78 7.64 -8.57 4.47
C ASN A 78 8.12 -7.14 4.22
N ALA A 79 9.40 -6.94 3.92
CA ALA A 79 9.99 -5.65 3.64
C ALA A 79 10.40 -5.53 2.16
N LEU A 80 10.03 -4.40 1.54
CA LEU A 80 10.54 -3.97 0.24
C LEU A 80 11.77 -3.09 0.48
N LEU A 81 12.93 -3.56 0.06
CA LEU A 81 14.21 -2.85 0.13
C LEU A 81 14.50 -2.19 -1.22
N ILE A 82 14.71 -0.87 -1.21
CA ILE A 82 14.89 -0.09 -2.44
C ILE A 82 16.16 0.74 -2.31
N ARG A 83 17.05 0.62 -3.30
CA ARG A 83 18.15 1.56 -3.53
C ARG A 83 17.82 2.38 -4.77
N PRO A 84 17.17 3.54 -4.63
CA PRO A 84 16.82 4.37 -5.78
C PRO A 84 18.08 4.95 -6.43
N ALA A 85 18.07 5.10 -7.76
CA ALA A 85 19.09 5.86 -8.48
C ALA A 85 18.88 7.37 -8.28
N HIS A 86 17.62 7.81 -8.17
CA HIS A 86 17.25 9.18 -7.86
C HIS A 86 15.96 9.25 -7.04
N TRP A 87 15.81 10.32 -6.25
CA TRP A 87 14.71 10.46 -5.30
C TRP A 87 13.31 10.47 -5.93
N GLY A 88 13.18 10.91 -7.18
CA GLY A 88 11.89 10.90 -7.89
C GLY A 88 11.30 9.50 -8.12
N GLN A 89 12.10 8.43 -8.06
CA GLN A 89 11.59 7.05 -8.15
C GLN A 89 10.76 6.66 -6.94
N LEU A 90 10.99 7.32 -5.80
CA LEU A 90 10.32 6.98 -4.56
C LEU A 90 8.82 7.27 -4.64
N ASP A 91 8.40 8.27 -5.41
CA ASP A 91 6.98 8.59 -5.59
C ASP A 91 6.25 7.42 -6.28
N SER A 92 6.79 6.92 -7.39
CA SER A 92 6.26 5.77 -8.13
C SER A 92 6.26 4.50 -7.28
N VAL A 93 7.36 4.24 -6.55
CA VAL A 93 7.44 3.05 -5.68
C VAL A 93 6.49 3.17 -4.49
N SER A 94 6.35 4.35 -3.89
CA SER A 94 5.44 4.59 -2.76
C SER A 94 3.97 4.46 -3.14
N ALA A 95 3.61 4.77 -4.39
CA ALA A 95 2.24 4.55 -4.87
C ALA A 95 1.89 3.06 -5.00
N HIS A 96 2.89 2.20 -5.27
CA HIS A 96 2.68 0.79 -5.63
C HIS A 96 3.40 -0.23 -4.74
N TRP A 97 3.96 0.19 -3.59
CA TRP A 97 4.86 -0.65 -2.78
C TRP A 97 4.26 -1.99 -2.34
N LYS A 98 2.96 -2.04 -2.00
CA LYS A 98 2.29 -3.30 -1.62
C LYS A 98 2.21 -4.28 -2.78
N ALA A 99 1.89 -3.76 -3.96
CA ALA A 99 1.76 -4.56 -5.16
C ALA A 99 3.13 -5.08 -5.62
N LEU A 100 4.16 -4.23 -5.53
CA LEU A 100 5.56 -4.61 -5.77
C LEU A 100 6.04 -5.70 -4.81
N LEU A 101 5.77 -5.56 -3.51
CA LEU A 101 6.14 -6.57 -2.51
C LEU A 101 5.48 -7.93 -2.82
N LEU A 102 4.19 -7.94 -3.09
CA LEU A 102 3.46 -9.17 -3.42
C LEU A 102 3.98 -9.82 -4.70
N HIS A 103 4.28 -9.01 -5.72
CA HIS A 103 4.83 -9.49 -6.98
C HIS A 103 6.20 -10.15 -6.79
N LEU A 104 7.10 -9.50 -6.04
CA LEU A 104 8.43 -10.04 -5.74
C LEU A 104 8.36 -11.32 -4.89
N GLN A 105 7.49 -11.38 -3.89
CA GLN A 105 7.27 -12.59 -3.08
C GLN A 105 6.74 -13.74 -3.95
N THR A 106 5.79 -13.48 -4.84
CA THR A 106 5.21 -14.51 -5.72
C THR A 106 6.25 -15.05 -6.70
N ASN A 107 7.18 -14.21 -7.16
CA ASN A 107 8.25 -14.60 -8.07
C ASN A 107 9.30 -15.50 -7.37
N ASP A 108 9.72 -15.15 -6.14
CA ASP A 108 10.68 -15.91 -5.34
C ASP A 108 10.20 -17.34 -5.01
N GLN A 109 8.91 -17.49 -4.71
CA GLN A 109 8.27 -18.80 -4.48
C GLN A 109 8.24 -19.70 -5.73
N GLY A 110 8.46 -19.15 -6.92
CA GLY A 110 8.59 -19.91 -8.16
C GLY A 110 9.97 -20.54 -8.35
N GLU A 111 11.03 -19.94 -7.79
CA GLU A 111 12.42 -20.34 -8.01
C GLU A 111 12.94 -21.35 -6.96
N ASP A 112 12.35 -21.38 -5.76
CA ASP A 112 12.71 -22.33 -4.68
C ASP A 112 12.18 -23.78 -4.87
N ASN A 113 11.46 -24.06 -5.96
CA ASN A 113 10.95 -25.42 -6.24
C ASN A 113 12.01 -26.41 -6.77
N GLY A 114 13.32 -26.10 -6.71
CA GLY A 114 14.35 -26.88 -7.40
C GLY A 114 15.64 -27.24 -6.65
N ALA A 115 15.93 -26.67 -5.48
CA ALA A 115 17.26 -26.81 -4.86
C ALA A 115 17.31 -27.74 -3.64
N GLY A 116 16.27 -28.56 -3.41
CA GLY A 116 16.10 -29.37 -2.20
C GLY A 116 16.14 -30.88 -2.40
N ARG A 117 17.12 -31.45 -3.11
CA ARG A 117 17.48 -32.89 -2.94
C ARG A 117 18.86 -33.23 -3.54
N SER A 118 19.92 -32.92 -2.80
CA SER A 118 21.13 -33.75 -2.88
C SER A 118 20.98 -34.90 -1.89
N ALA A 119 20.95 -36.12 -2.42
CA ALA A 119 21.02 -37.38 -1.69
C ALA A 119 22.47 -37.77 -1.42
#